data_AF-A0ABD3I0G9-F1
#
_entry.id   AF-A0ABD3I0G9-F1
#
_cell.length_a   1.000
_cell.length_b   1.000
_cell.length_c   1.000
_cell.angle_alpha   90.00
_cell.angle_beta   90.00
_cell.angle_gamma   90.00
#
_symmetry.space_group_name_H-M   'P 1'
#
loop_
_entity.id
_entity.type
_entity.pdbx_description
1 polymer ?
#
loop_
_entity_poly.entity_id
_entity_poly.type
_entity_poly.pdbx_seq_one_letter_code
_entity_poly.pdbx_strand_id
1 'polypeptide(L)'
;MDPEFEDSQECSNELLKAFALFMELQQAGAKKMRSTKTLQTMVDKYDRFNGRNITKFLRAYKCEMELNRVPDSEMIESFELVVVPEIRNQVKVLTRVHAVLKDGFFDDDEDRVTKRSFLEWIEQQPGRNLTPNDLLREFEARFLQLSPMEKLTIDMRKTELFLLVADEVLENKLSLLLADSNAEDLRLSADKGDNRDTLIDELMKTMKELKVDIAELKRKQSPTRAPPRRDLPRLCI
;
A
#
# COMPACT_ATOMS: atom_id res chain seq x y z
N MET A 1 26.68 4.65 -55.54
CA MET A 1 25.30 4.71 -55.03
C MET A 1 24.75 6.04 -55.50
N ASP A 2 23.61 6.03 -56.18
CA ASP A 2 23.03 7.23 -56.79
C ASP A 2 22.41 8.14 -55.72
N PRO A 3 22.82 9.42 -55.62
CA PRO A 3 22.29 10.36 -54.63
C PRO A 3 20.79 10.64 -54.79
N GLU A 4 20.26 10.52 -56.02
CA GLU A 4 18.84 10.74 -56.30
C GLU A 4 17.92 9.64 -55.74
N PHE A 5 18.47 8.46 -55.42
CA PHE A 5 17.69 7.35 -54.87
C PHE A 5 17.53 7.45 -53.34
N GLU A 6 18.48 8.10 -52.64
CA GLU A 6 18.38 8.39 -51.20
C GLU A 6 17.40 9.54 -50.92
N ASP A 7 17.44 10.63 -51.71
CA ASP A 7 16.54 11.79 -51.57
C ASP A 7 15.04 11.41 -51.74
N SER A 8 14.76 10.48 -52.65
CA SER A 8 13.39 10.01 -52.91
C SER A 8 12.85 9.12 -51.76
N GLN A 9 13.73 8.32 -51.14
CA GLN A 9 13.40 7.50 -49.98
C GLN A 9 13.19 8.35 -48.72
N GLU A 10 13.99 9.40 -48.55
CA GLU A 10 13.89 10.36 -47.45
C GLU A 10 12.61 11.21 -47.55
N CYS A 11 12.27 11.69 -48.75
CA CYS A 11 11.00 12.41 -49.01
C CYS A 11 9.76 11.53 -48.75
N SER A 12 9.80 10.26 -49.14
CA SER A 12 8.74 9.28 -48.84
C SER A 12 8.57 9.05 -47.33
N ASN A 13 9.68 8.97 -46.59
CA ASN A 13 9.65 8.83 -45.13
C ASN A 13 9.08 10.08 -44.43
N GLU A 14 9.43 11.27 -44.88
CA GLU A 14 8.89 12.53 -44.34
C GLU A 14 7.38 12.66 -44.61
N LEU A 15 6.91 12.25 -45.79
CA LEU A 15 5.49 12.24 -46.12
C LEU A 15 4.70 11.24 -45.25
N LEU A 16 5.25 10.06 -44.99
CA LEU A 16 4.63 9.05 -44.11
C LEU A 16 4.59 9.52 -42.65
N LYS A 17 5.65 10.17 -42.14
CA LYS A 17 5.67 10.79 -40.81
C LYS A 17 4.63 11.91 -40.69
N ALA A 18 4.54 12.78 -41.69
CA ALA A 18 3.56 13.86 -41.72
C ALA A 18 2.11 13.33 -41.75
N PHE A 19 1.87 12.25 -42.52
CA PHE A 19 0.57 11.60 -42.57
C PHE A 19 0.21 10.91 -41.24
N ALA A 20 1.17 10.25 -40.57
CA ALA A 20 0.98 9.67 -39.25
C ALA A 20 0.62 10.76 -38.21
N LEU A 21 1.37 11.87 -38.17
CA LEU A 21 1.09 13.01 -37.30
C LEU A 21 -0.30 13.63 -37.58
N PHE A 22 -0.70 13.73 -38.85
CA PHE A 22 -2.03 14.20 -39.21
C PHE A 22 -3.14 13.27 -38.70
N MET A 23 -2.96 11.95 -38.86
CA MET A 23 -3.90 10.95 -38.36
C MET A 23 -3.99 10.97 -36.82
N GLU A 24 -2.87 11.17 -36.13
CA GLU A 24 -2.82 11.35 -34.68
C GLU A 24 -3.54 12.63 -34.23
N LEU A 25 -3.33 13.75 -34.92
CA LEU A 25 -4.01 15.03 -34.66
C LEU A 25 -5.53 14.92 -34.84
N GLN A 26 -5.99 14.26 -35.90
CA GLN A 26 -7.41 14.02 -36.15
C GLN A 26 -8.04 13.09 -35.09
N GLN A 27 -7.33 12.02 -34.71
CA GLN A 27 -7.80 11.14 -33.64
C GLN A 27 -7.84 11.84 -32.28
N ALA A 28 -6.81 12.62 -31.93
CA ALA A 28 -6.76 13.38 -30.69
C ALA A 28 -7.88 14.43 -30.64
N GLY A 29 -8.12 15.15 -31.75
CA GLY A 29 -9.23 16.10 -31.88
C GLY A 29 -10.60 15.44 -31.72
N ALA A 30 -10.82 14.29 -32.39
CA ALA A 30 -12.06 13.53 -32.28
C ALA A 30 -12.27 12.92 -30.87
N LYS A 31 -11.22 12.43 -30.23
CA LYS A 31 -11.24 11.92 -28.84
C LYS A 31 -11.65 13.04 -27.86
N LYS A 32 -10.96 14.18 -27.92
CA LYS A 32 -11.26 15.37 -27.10
C LYS A 32 -12.69 15.89 -27.29
N MET A 33 -13.20 15.86 -28.52
CA MET A 33 -14.58 16.26 -28.82
C MET A 33 -15.63 15.27 -28.26
N ARG A 34 -15.36 13.96 -28.25
CA ARG A 34 -16.27 12.97 -27.64
C ARG A 34 -16.30 13.09 -26.13
N SER A 35 -15.14 13.26 -25.49
CA SER A 35 -15.05 13.40 -24.04
C SER A 35 -15.80 14.65 -23.57
N THR A 36 -15.63 15.79 -24.24
CA THR A 36 -16.37 17.02 -23.90
C THR A 36 -17.88 16.89 -24.07
N LYS A 37 -18.38 16.26 -25.15
CA LYS A 37 -19.80 15.99 -25.34
C LYS A 37 -20.37 15.04 -24.28
N THR A 38 -19.60 14.03 -23.89
CA THR A 38 -19.98 13.05 -22.86
C THR A 38 -20.10 13.72 -21.49
N LEU A 39 -19.09 14.51 -21.11
CA LEU A 39 -19.08 15.24 -19.85
C LEU A 39 -20.25 16.22 -19.75
N GLN A 40 -20.59 16.90 -20.85
CA GLN A 40 -21.74 17.80 -20.90
C GLN A 40 -23.05 17.04 -20.65
N THR A 41 -23.25 15.92 -21.37
CA THR A 41 -24.44 15.07 -21.20
C THR A 41 -24.58 14.57 -19.76
N MET A 42 -23.46 14.22 -19.12
CA MET A 42 -23.44 13.77 -17.74
C MET A 42 -23.82 14.90 -16.77
N VAL A 43 -23.23 16.09 -16.94
CA VAL A 43 -23.55 17.28 -16.12
C VAL A 43 -25.01 17.68 -16.29
N ASP A 44 -25.57 17.58 -17.50
CA ASP A 44 -26.98 17.90 -17.74
C ASP A 44 -27.93 16.89 -17.09
N LYS A 45 -27.51 15.62 -16.95
CA LYS A 45 -28.32 14.52 -16.40
C LYS A 45 -28.22 14.38 -14.88
N TYR A 46 -27.06 14.65 -14.31
CA TYR A 46 -26.75 14.34 -12.90
C TYR A 46 -26.27 15.54 -12.09
N ASP A 47 -26.27 16.74 -12.68
CA ASP A 47 -25.60 17.93 -12.18
C ASP A 47 -24.09 17.75 -11.99
N ARG A 48 -23.42 18.85 -11.66
CA ARG A 48 -22.00 18.82 -11.30
C ARG A 48 -21.78 18.17 -9.94
N PHE A 49 -20.67 17.44 -9.82
CA PHE A 49 -20.27 16.81 -8.58
C PHE A 49 -19.98 17.84 -7.49
N ASN A 50 -20.73 17.76 -6.40
CA ASN A 50 -20.60 18.64 -5.24
C ASN A 50 -20.10 17.94 -3.97
N GLY A 51 -19.55 16.72 -4.10
CA GLY A 51 -19.05 15.96 -2.96
C GLY A 51 -20.09 15.10 -2.24
N ARG A 52 -21.39 15.21 -2.59
CA ARG A 52 -22.44 14.34 -2.06
C ARG A 52 -22.63 13.10 -2.91
N ASN A 53 -23.09 12.01 -2.31
CA ASN A 53 -23.41 10.75 -3.00
C ASN A 53 -22.26 10.19 -3.86
N ILE A 54 -21.02 10.30 -3.35
CA ILE A 54 -19.75 9.99 -4.04
C ILE A 54 -19.83 8.68 -4.82
N THR A 55 -20.22 7.58 -4.15
CA THR A 55 -20.29 6.24 -4.76
C THR A 55 -21.24 6.20 -5.96
N LYS A 56 -22.42 6.84 -5.85
CA LYS A 56 -23.42 6.86 -6.93
C LYS A 56 -22.91 7.67 -8.11
N PHE A 57 -22.32 8.83 -7.85
CA PHE A 57 -21.79 9.71 -8.87
C PHE A 57 -20.62 9.06 -9.62
N LEU A 58 -19.63 8.52 -8.90
CA LEU A 58 -18.47 7.87 -9.51
C LEU A 58 -18.88 6.63 -10.33
N ARG A 59 -19.86 5.85 -9.87
CA ARG A 59 -20.39 4.73 -10.65
C ARG A 59 -21.04 5.20 -11.95
N ALA A 60 -21.90 6.22 -11.89
CA ALA A 60 -22.54 6.79 -13.07
C ALA A 60 -21.50 7.37 -14.05
N TYR A 61 -20.52 8.10 -13.52
CA TYR A 61 -19.42 8.68 -14.30
C TYR A 61 -18.60 7.62 -15.01
N LYS A 62 -18.13 6.60 -14.28
CA LYS A 62 -17.37 5.48 -14.84
C LYS A 62 -18.15 4.78 -15.96
N CYS A 63 -19.42 4.43 -15.70
CA CYS A 63 -20.26 3.79 -16.71
C CYS A 63 -20.45 4.66 -17.96
N GLU A 64 -20.69 5.95 -17.80
CA GLU A 64 -20.88 6.87 -18.94
C GLU A 64 -19.60 7.00 -19.78
N MET A 65 -18.44 7.08 -19.14
CA MET A 65 -17.14 7.17 -19.81
C MET A 65 -16.78 5.87 -20.53
N GLU A 66 -17.04 4.71 -19.91
CA GLU A 66 -16.87 3.39 -20.54
C GLU A 66 -17.78 3.22 -21.76
N LEU A 67 -19.04 3.64 -21.68
CA LEU A 67 -19.98 3.61 -22.81
C LEU A 67 -19.50 4.44 -24.00
N ASN A 68 -18.84 5.57 -23.72
CA ASN A 68 -18.29 6.46 -24.74
C ASN A 68 -16.85 6.10 -25.16
N ARG A 69 -16.32 4.96 -24.68
CA ARG A 69 -14.96 4.45 -24.96
C ARG A 69 -13.86 5.47 -24.62
N VAL A 70 -14.04 6.22 -23.54
CA VAL A 70 -13.03 7.11 -22.99
C VAL A 70 -12.03 6.28 -22.18
N PRO A 71 -10.71 6.34 -22.47
CA PRO A 71 -9.71 5.59 -21.72
C PRO A 71 -9.56 6.12 -20.28
N ASP A 72 -9.13 5.26 -19.36
CA ASP A 72 -9.02 5.59 -17.93
C ASP A 72 -8.16 6.83 -17.64
N SER A 73 -7.10 7.06 -18.42
CA SER A 73 -6.25 8.24 -18.28
C SER A 73 -7.03 9.54 -18.55
N GLU A 74 -7.80 9.57 -19.63
CA GLU A 74 -8.63 10.71 -20.01
C GLU A 74 -9.85 10.86 -19.08
N MET A 75 -10.35 9.75 -18.54
CA MET A 75 -11.37 9.75 -17.49
C MET A 75 -10.85 10.47 -16.23
N ILE A 76 -9.63 10.16 -15.78
CA ILE A 76 -9.05 10.82 -14.59
C ILE A 76 -8.82 12.31 -14.84
N GLU A 77 -8.27 12.67 -16.01
CA GLU A 77 -8.01 14.06 -16.37
C GLU A 77 -9.30 14.89 -16.51
N SER A 78 -10.34 14.31 -17.13
CA SER A 78 -11.59 15.01 -17.38
C SER A 78 -12.49 15.12 -16.17
N PHE A 79 -12.24 14.35 -15.11
CA PHE A 79 -13.06 14.37 -13.90
C PHE A 79 -13.15 15.76 -13.27
N GLU A 80 -12.09 16.58 -13.35
CA GLU A 80 -12.13 17.95 -12.82
C GLU A 80 -13.19 18.83 -13.51
N LEU A 81 -13.57 18.53 -14.76
CA LEU A 81 -14.52 19.34 -15.53
C LEU A 81 -15.95 19.20 -14.99
N VAL A 82 -16.29 18.03 -14.45
CA VAL A 82 -17.63 17.73 -13.92
C VAL A 82 -17.80 18.11 -12.45
N VAL A 83 -16.77 18.67 -11.82
CA VAL A 83 -16.76 19.05 -10.40
C VAL A 83 -17.15 20.51 -10.21
N VAL A 84 -17.92 20.83 -9.17
CA VAL A 84 -18.27 22.23 -8.83
C VAL A 84 -17.05 23.07 -8.43
N PRO A 85 -17.04 24.39 -8.68
CA PRO A 85 -15.86 25.23 -8.41
C PRO A 85 -15.36 25.18 -6.96
N GLU A 86 -16.25 25.00 -6.00
CA GLU A 86 -15.98 25.05 -4.56
C GLU A 86 -15.03 23.94 -4.09
N ILE A 87 -15.10 22.74 -4.70
CA ILE A 87 -14.25 21.59 -4.34
C ILE A 87 -13.23 21.24 -5.44
N ARG A 88 -13.26 21.93 -6.58
CA ARG A 88 -12.36 21.71 -7.72
C ARG A 88 -10.88 21.75 -7.32
N ASN A 89 -10.49 22.73 -6.50
CA ASN A 89 -9.09 22.87 -6.09
C ASN A 89 -8.61 21.67 -5.26
N GLN A 90 -9.48 21.10 -4.41
CA GLN A 90 -9.16 19.92 -3.63
C GLN A 90 -8.99 18.69 -4.54
N VAL A 91 -9.91 18.51 -5.49
CA VAL A 91 -9.81 17.43 -6.49
C VAL A 91 -8.53 17.57 -7.31
N LYS A 92 -8.17 18.78 -7.74
CA LYS A 92 -6.94 19.04 -8.50
C LYS A 92 -5.67 18.70 -7.74
N VAL A 93 -5.62 19.04 -6.45
CA VAL A 93 -4.50 18.64 -5.57
C VAL A 93 -4.44 17.11 -5.47
N LEU A 94 -5.59 16.46 -5.28
CA LEU A 94 -5.66 14.99 -5.18
C LEU A 94 -5.19 14.31 -6.48
N THR A 95 -5.62 14.78 -7.66
CA THR A 95 -5.17 14.25 -8.96
C THR A 95 -3.66 14.40 -9.16
N ARG A 96 -3.07 15.54 -8.73
CA ARG A 96 -1.63 15.76 -8.79
C ARG A 96 -0.86 14.83 -7.87
N VAL A 97 -1.34 14.67 -6.63
CA VAL A 97 -0.74 13.71 -5.68
C VAL A 97 -0.83 12.30 -6.24
N HIS A 98 -1.98 11.91 -6.82
CA HIS A 98 -2.13 10.62 -7.48
C HIS A 98 -1.13 10.43 -8.64
N ALA A 99 -0.90 11.45 -9.48
CA ALA A 99 0.07 11.37 -10.56
C ALA A 99 1.51 11.18 -10.04
N VAL A 100 1.93 11.96 -9.03
CA VAL A 100 3.26 11.81 -8.41
C VAL A 100 3.41 10.45 -7.73
N LEU A 101 2.35 9.96 -7.08
CA LEU A 101 2.31 8.62 -6.50
C LEU A 101 2.28 7.53 -7.58
N LYS A 102 1.77 7.80 -8.77
CA LYS A 102 1.80 6.84 -9.86
C LYS A 102 3.24 6.71 -10.38
N ASP A 103 3.87 7.83 -10.73
CA ASP A 103 5.22 7.85 -11.30
C ASP A 103 6.30 7.37 -10.32
N GLY A 104 6.10 7.52 -9.00
CA GLY A 104 7.06 7.08 -7.99
C GLY A 104 6.87 5.64 -7.48
N PHE A 105 5.77 4.96 -7.83
CA PHE A 105 5.39 3.70 -7.18
C PHE A 105 4.80 2.63 -8.10
N PHE A 106 4.60 2.90 -9.40
CA PHE A 106 4.03 1.96 -10.37
C PHE A 106 5.04 1.41 -11.41
N ASP A 107 6.32 1.72 -11.30
CA ASP A 107 7.31 0.95 -12.06
C ASP A 107 7.37 -0.47 -11.47
N ASP A 108 7.04 -1.43 -12.34
CA ASP A 108 7.13 -2.88 -12.15
C ASP A 108 8.50 -3.27 -11.60
N ASP A 109 8.62 -3.39 -10.28
CA ASP A 109 9.69 -4.24 -9.73
C ASP A 109 9.17 -5.68 -9.76
N GLU A 110 9.51 -6.39 -10.83
CA GLU A 110 9.40 -7.85 -10.94
C GLU A 110 10.14 -8.58 -9.79
N ASP A 111 11.10 -7.89 -9.14
CA ASP A 111 11.89 -8.36 -8.01
C ASP A 111 11.34 -7.98 -6.62
N ARG A 112 10.27 -7.19 -6.53
CA ARG A 112 9.76 -6.67 -5.24
C ARG A 112 8.80 -7.64 -4.58
N VAL A 113 8.92 -7.75 -3.24
CA VAL A 113 7.94 -8.46 -2.42
C VAL A 113 6.55 -7.85 -2.66
N THR A 114 5.67 -8.62 -3.27
CA THR A 114 4.25 -8.25 -3.46
C THR A 114 3.46 -8.67 -2.23
N LYS A 115 2.27 -8.10 -2.05
CA LYS A 115 1.31 -8.56 -1.03
C LYS A 115 1.05 -10.05 -1.14
N ARG A 116 1.03 -10.60 -2.37
CA ARG A 116 0.83 -12.03 -2.60
C ARG A 116 1.99 -12.85 -2.06
N SER A 117 3.23 -12.52 -2.43
CA SER A 117 4.41 -13.29 -1.98
C SER A 117 4.68 -13.13 -0.48
N PHE A 118 4.32 -11.98 0.12
CA PHE A 118 4.36 -11.79 1.57
C PHE A 118 3.37 -12.68 2.32
N LEU A 119 2.12 -12.76 1.84
CA LEU A 119 1.09 -13.62 2.45
C LEU A 119 1.39 -15.10 2.22
N GLU A 120 1.89 -15.46 1.04
CA GLU A 120 2.32 -16.83 0.75
C GLU A 120 3.49 -17.25 1.66
N TRP A 121 4.46 -16.36 1.91
CA TRP A 121 5.52 -16.61 2.88
C TRP A 121 4.99 -16.80 4.31
N ILE A 122 3.96 -16.05 4.72
CA ILE A 122 3.28 -16.23 6.01
C ILE A 122 2.58 -17.60 6.08
N GLU A 123 1.86 -17.98 5.01
CA GLU A 123 1.13 -19.26 4.92
C GLU A 123 2.08 -20.47 4.90
N GLN A 124 3.28 -20.32 4.34
CA GLN A 124 4.32 -21.36 4.36
C GLN A 124 4.93 -21.60 5.75
N GLN A 125 4.49 -20.85 6.77
CA GLN A 125 4.88 -21.00 8.18
C GLN A 125 6.39 -21.19 8.41
N PRO A 126 7.19 -20.12 8.25
CA PRO A 126 8.63 -20.16 8.42
C PRO A 126 9.08 -20.37 9.88
N GLY A 127 8.14 -20.38 10.83
CA GLY A 127 8.38 -20.54 12.26
C GLY A 127 9.06 -21.86 12.65
N ARG A 128 9.05 -22.88 11.78
CA ARG A 128 9.74 -24.16 12.02
C ARG A 128 11.26 -24.05 12.06
N ASN A 129 11.85 -23.05 11.39
CA ASN A 129 13.29 -22.97 11.16
C ASN A 129 13.94 -21.67 11.68
N LEU A 130 13.15 -20.73 12.19
CA LEU A 130 13.62 -19.41 12.62
C LEU A 130 13.46 -19.22 14.12
N THR A 131 14.44 -18.56 14.74
CA THR A 131 14.29 -18.09 16.13
C THR A 131 13.26 -16.94 16.18
N PRO A 132 12.62 -16.67 17.34
CA PRO A 132 11.66 -15.56 17.46
C PRO A 132 12.20 -14.21 16.98
N ASN A 133 13.48 -13.93 17.23
CA ASN A 133 14.14 -12.70 16.81
C ASN A 133 14.39 -12.67 15.30
N ASP A 134 14.80 -13.79 14.72
CA ASP A 134 15.02 -13.89 13.26
C ASP A 134 13.69 -13.79 12.50
N LEU A 135 12.63 -14.40 13.04
CA LEU A 135 11.28 -14.29 12.48
C LEU A 135 10.80 -12.83 12.45
N LEU A 136 10.95 -12.10 13.55
CA LEU A 136 10.56 -10.69 13.63
C LEU A 136 11.35 -9.83 12.64
N ARG A 137 12.67 -10.06 12.53
CA ARG A 137 13.53 -9.33 11.59
C ARG A 137 13.13 -9.57 10.14
N GLU A 138 12.90 -10.82 9.76
CA GLU A 138 12.50 -11.18 8.39
C GLU A 138 11.09 -10.65 8.06
N PHE A 139 10.16 -10.76 9.01
CA PHE A 139 8.81 -10.22 8.86
C PHE A 139 8.83 -8.71 8.59
N GLU A 140 9.58 -7.94 9.40
CA GLU A 140 9.72 -6.49 9.19
C GLU A 140 10.47 -6.17 7.89
N ALA A 141 11.53 -6.92 7.55
CA ALA A 141 12.29 -6.71 6.32
C ALA A 141 11.41 -6.90 5.06
N ARG A 142 10.56 -7.93 5.04
CA ARG A 142 9.63 -8.17 3.94
C ARG A 142 8.47 -7.18 3.94
N PHE A 143 7.95 -6.83 5.11
CA PHE A 143 6.89 -5.82 5.24
C PHE A 143 7.35 -4.44 4.74
N LEU A 144 8.60 -4.05 5.02
CA LEU A 144 9.17 -2.79 4.54
C LEU A 144 9.38 -2.76 3.02
N GLN A 145 9.54 -3.91 2.38
CA GLN A 145 9.67 -4.00 0.93
C GLN A 145 8.34 -3.84 0.20
N LEU A 146 7.19 -4.07 0.85
CA LEU A 146 5.86 -3.86 0.25
C LEU A 146 5.66 -2.42 -0.24
N SER A 147 4.82 -2.25 -1.26
CA SER A 147 4.39 -0.92 -1.70
C SER A 147 3.54 -0.22 -0.64
N PRO A 148 3.47 1.13 -0.61
CA PRO A 148 2.66 1.85 0.37
C PRO A 148 1.18 1.47 0.34
N MET A 149 0.62 1.18 -0.84
CA MET A 149 -0.78 0.76 -0.98
C MET A 149 -1.01 -0.63 -0.40
N GLU A 150 -0.09 -1.56 -0.65
CA GLU A 150 -0.14 -2.90 -0.06
C GLU A 150 0.06 -2.84 1.45
N LYS A 151 1.04 -2.05 1.94
CA LYS A 151 1.23 -1.76 3.36
C LYS A 151 -0.05 -1.24 3.97
N LEU A 152 -0.74 -0.27 3.38
CA LEU A 152 -1.99 0.24 3.94
C LEU A 152 -3.05 -0.85 4.16
N THR A 153 -3.13 -1.83 3.25
CA THR A 153 -4.03 -2.98 3.40
C THR A 153 -3.55 -4.03 4.40
N ILE A 154 -2.23 -4.22 4.55
CA ILE A 154 -1.64 -5.18 5.49
C ILE A 154 -1.51 -4.58 6.90
N ASP A 155 -1.26 -3.28 7.02
CA ASP A 155 -0.99 -2.57 8.28
C ASP A 155 -2.15 -2.74 9.26
N MET A 156 -3.39 -2.69 8.76
CA MET A 156 -4.60 -2.98 9.55
C MET A 156 -4.63 -4.40 10.14
N ARG A 157 -3.93 -5.36 9.55
CA ARG A 157 -3.86 -6.78 9.96
C ARG A 157 -2.45 -7.21 10.35
N LYS A 158 -1.48 -6.30 10.44
CA LYS A 158 -0.06 -6.64 10.59
C LYS A 158 0.20 -7.46 11.85
N THR A 159 -0.44 -7.07 12.94
CA THR A 159 -0.34 -7.77 14.24
C THR A 159 -0.99 -9.16 14.19
N GLU A 160 -2.13 -9.29 13.52
CA GLU A 160 -2.84 -10.58 13.34
C GLU A 160 -1.96 -11.54 12.53
N LEU A 161 -1.39 -11.05 11.43
CA LEU A 161 -0.50 -11.84 10.56
C LEU A 161 0.81 -12.23 11.25
N PHE A 162 1.37 -11.35 12.07
CA PHE A 162 2.56 -11.70 12.86
C PHE A 162 2.26 -12.77 13.90
N LEU A 163 1.13 -12.65 14.61
CA LEU A 163 0.69 -13.64 15.58
C LEU A 163 0.47 -15.01 14.93
N LEU A 164 -0.12 -15.04 13.73
CA LEU A 164 -0.32 -16.28 12.96
C LEU A 164 0.99 -17.04 12.69
N VAL A 165 2.09 -16.33 12.43
CA VAL A 165 3.40 -16.96 12.19
C VAL A 165 4.14 -17.26 13.50
N ALA A 166 3.94 -16.43 14.52
CA ALA A 166 4.58 -16.58 15.82
C ALA A 166 4.02 -17.75 16.64
N ASP A 167 2.77 -18.15 16.38
CA ASP A 167 2.07 -19.21 17.12
C ASP A 167 2.86 -20.53 17.10
N GLU A 168 3.35 -20.95 15.93
CA GLU A 168 4.12 -22.19 15.77
C GLU A 168 5.51 -22.12 16.44
N VAL A 169 6.16 -20.95 16.42
CA VAL A 169 7.44 -20.74 17.14
C VAL A 169 7.24 -20.82 18.65
N LEU A 170 6.14 -20.26 19.15
CA LEU A 170 5.80 -20.26 20.56
C LEU A 170 5.43 -21.68 21.02
N GLU A 171 4.67 -22.44 20.23
CA GLU A 171 4.38 -23.86 20.50
C GLU A 171 5.64 -24.72 20.53
N ASN A 172 6.56 -24.54 19.58
CA ASN A 172 7.82 -25.29 19.56
C ASN A 172 8.69 -24.98 20.78
N LYS A 173 8.80 -23.70 21.17
CA LYS A 173 9.58 -23.29 22.33
C LYS A 173 8.96 -23.77 23.65
N LEU A 174 7.62 -23.75 23.76
CA LEU A 174 6.91 -24.32 24.90
C LEU A 174 7.12 -25.84 24.98
N SER A 175 7.06 -26.54 23.85
CA SER A 175 7.31 -27.98 23.78
C SER A 175 8.72 -28.35 24.20
N LEU A 176 9.73 -27.55 23.82
CA LEU A 176 11.13 -27.72 24.21
C LEU A 176 11.35 -27.48 25.71
N LEU A 177 10.78 -26.41 26.27
CA LEU A 177 10.85 -26.12 27.70
C LEU A 177 10.18 -27.22 28.54
N LEU A 178 9.05 -27.75 28.06
CA LEU A 178 8.38 -28.88 28.72
C LEU A 178 9.20 -30.18 28.62
N ALA A 179 9.89 -30.41 27.49
CA ALA A 179 10.76 -31.57 27.32
C ALA A 179 12.03 -31.52 28.18
N ASP A 180 12.67 -30.35 28.30
CA ASP A 180 13.83 -30.15 29.19
C ASP A 180 13.43 -30.26 30.67
N SER A 181 12.22 -29.82 31.05
CA SER A 181 11.73 -30.02 32.43
C SER A 181 11.51 -31.50 32.77
N ASN A 182 11.25 -32.36 31.78
CA ASN A 182 11.11 -33.80 31.96
C ASN A 182 12.48 -34.53 31.97
N ALA A 183 13.56 -33.90 31.50
CA ALA A 183 14.89 -34.51 31.40
C ALA A 183 15.68 -34.46 32.72
N GLU A 184 15.45 -33.47 33.58
CA GLU A 184 16.08 -33.38 34.91
C GLU A 184 15.24 -34.05 36.03
N ASP A 185 13.93 -34.24 35.84
CA ASP A 185 13.04 -34.78 36.89
C ASP A 185 12.88 -36.31 36.91
N LEU A 186 13.65 -37.06 36.12
CA LEU A 186 13.64 -38.54 36.19
C LEU A 186 14.50 -39.13 37.31
N ARG A 187 15.07 -38.31 38.21
CA ARG A 187 15.87 -38.81 39.34
C ARG A 187 15.46 -38.40 40.75
N LEU A 188 14.48 -37.53 40.98
CA LEU A 188 14.09 -37.18 42.35
C LEU A 188 12.57 -37.11 42.55
N SER A 189 12.06 -38.26 43.02
CA SER A 189 11.01 -38.43 44.02
C SER A 189 9.73 -37.60 43.94
N ALA A 190 8.64 -38.31 43.63
CA ALA A 190 7.41 -38.36 44.44
C ALA A 190 7.17 -37.22 45.46
N ASP A 191 6.67 -36.07 45.02
CA ASP A 191 5.61 -35.35 45.74
C ASP A 191 4.81 -34.48 44.75
N LYS A 192 3.50 -34.70 44.70
CA LYS A 192 2.58 -34.08 43.73
C LYS A 192 1.95 -32.86 44.40
N GLY A 193 2.44 -31.66 44.09
CA GLY A 193 1.72 -30.44 44.47
C GLY A 193 2.44 -29.14 44.09
N ASP A 194 3.74 -29.06 44.33
CA ASP A 194 4.46 -27.77 44.36
C ASP A 194 5.00 -27.31 42.99
N ASN A 195 5.29 -28.25 42.09
CA ASN A 195 5.97 -27.93 40.82
C ASN A 195 5.06 -27.20 39.82
N ARG A 196 3.74 -27.42 39.89
CA ARG A 196 2.80 -26.84 38.92
C ARG A 196 2.53 -25.36 39.18
N ASP A 197 2.40 -24.98 40.45
CA ASP A 197 2.22 -23.58 40.83
C ASP A 197 3.52 -22.79 40.59
N THR A 198 4.67 -23.41 40.83
CA THR A 198 5.99 -22.86 40.49
C THR A 198 6.14 -22.60 38.99
N LEU A 199 5.75 -23.56 38.13
CA LEU A 199 5.75 -23.39 36.67
C LEU A 199 4.77 -22.31 36.20
N ILE A 200 3.60 -22.19 36.84
CA ILE A 200 2.62 -21.15 36.52
C ILE A 200 3.16 -19.76 36.91
N ASP A 201 3.84 -19.64 38.05
CA ASP A 201 4.45 -18.39 38.48
C ASP A 201 5.61 -17.98 37.56
N GLU A 202 6.41 -18.93 37.09
CA GLU A 202 7.48 -18.69 36.14
C GLU A 202 6.96 -18.29 34.75
N LEU A 203 5.86 -18.92 34.29
CA LEU A 203 5.16 -18.53 33.07
C LEU A 203 4.55 -17.11 33.20
N MET A 204 3.94 -16.80 34.33
CA MET A 204 3.41 -15.46 34.61
C MET A 204 4.50 -14.39 34.66
N LYS A 205 5.69 -14.75 35.14
CA LYS A 205 6.87 -13.86 35.15
C LYS A 205 7.38 -13.58 33.74
N THR A 206 7.57 -14.61 32.92
CA THR A 206 8.04 -14.45 31.53
C THR A 206 7.03 -13.68 30.66
N MET A 207 5.72 -13.89 30.85
CA MET A 207 4.68 -13.10 30.18
C MET A 207 4.68 -11.62 30.60
N LYS A 208 5.02 -11.31 31.86
CA LYS A 208 5.16 -9.91 32.33
C LYS A 208 6.39 -9.24 31.73
N GLU A 209 7.53 -9.92 31.68
CA GLU A 209 8.77 -9.42 31.08
C GLU A 209 8.57 -9.12 29.59
N LEU A 210 7.96 -10.04 28.84
CA LEU A 210 7.62 -9.83 27.42
C LEU A 210 6.68 -8.63 27.21
N LYS A 211 5.71 -8.41 28.11
CA LYS A 211 4.85 -7.22 28.04
C LYS A 211 5.63 -5.92 28.24
N VAL A 212 6.65 -5.93 29.09
CA VAL A 212 7.54 -4.77 29.30
C VAL A 212 8.37 -4.51 28.05
N ASP A 213 8.98 -5.55 27.47
CA ASP A 213 9.82 -5.42 26.27
C ASP A 213 9.01 -4.89 25.07
N ILE A 214 7.79 -5.38 24.87
CA ILE A 214 6.89 -4.90 23.83
C ILE A 214 6.52 -3.42 24.05
N ALA A 215 6.29 -3.01 25.30
CA ALA A 215 5.99 -1.62 25.63
C ALA A 215 7.21 -0.70 25.41
N GLU A 216 8.42 -1.16 25.73
CA GLU A 216 9.66 -0.42 25.48
C GLU A 216 9.95 -0.26 23.99
N LEU A 217 9.76 -1.32 23.21
CA LEU A 217 9.90 -1.27 21.75
C LEU A 217 8.90 -0.28 21.14
N LYS A 218 7.65 -0.28 21.63
CA LYS A 218 6.63 0.70 21.22
C LYS A 218 7.02 2.14 21.57
N ARG A 219 7.69 2.37 22.70
CA ARG A 219 8.20 3.69 23.11
C ARG A 219 9.38 4.15 22.25
N LYS A 220 10.24 3.21 21.81
CA LYS A 220 11.38 3.51 20.92
C LYS A 220 10.95 3.82 19.48
N GLN A 221 9.78 3.34 19.04
CA GLN A 221 9.23 3.59 17.70
C GLN A 221 8.35 4.85 17.60
N SER A 222 7.96 5.48 18.71
CA SER A 222 7.23 6.77 18.66
C SER A 222 8.19 7.95 18.37
N PRO A 223 7.89 8.85 17.41
CA PRO A 223 8.75 9.99 17.11
C PRO A 223 8.82 10.95 18.30
N THR A 224 10.04 11.39 18.64
CA THR A 224 10.34 12.43 19.61
C THR A 224 9.37 13.61 19.46
N ARG A 225 8.52 13.82 20.46
CA ARG A 225 7.64 14.98 20.56
C ARG A 225 8.53 16.24 20.61
N ALA A 226 8.43 17.10 19.60
CA ALA A 226 9.15 18.37 19.55
C ALA A 226 8.88 19.20 20.83
N PRO A 227 9.88 19.92 21.36
CA PRO A 227 9.71 20.70 22.58
C PRO A 227 8.64 21.78 22.39
N PRO A 228 7.93 22.18 23.47
CA PRO A 228 6.87 23.17 23.39
C PRO A 228 7.44 24.48 22.84
N ARG A 229 6.79 25.02 21.80
CA ARG A 229 7.08 26.35 21.28
C ARG A 229 6.88 27.34 22.42
N ARG A 230 7.95 28.06 22.78
CA ARG A 230 7.85 29.23 23.66
C ARG A 230 7.07 30.30 22.91
N ASP A 231 5.93 30.69 23.46
CA ASP A 231 5.14 31.82 22.96
C ASP A 231 6.01 33.08 22.99
N LEU A 232 6.24 33.66 21.82
CA LEU A 232 6.83 34.99 21.68
C LEU A 232 5.79 36.03 22.10
N PRO A 233 6.14 37.03 22.93
CA PRO A 233 5.21 38.06 23.35
C PRO A 233 4.78 38.91 22.14
N ARG A 234 3.48 39.17 22.05
CA ARG A 234 2.89 40.10 21.09
C ARG A 234 3.47 41.49 21.34
N LEU A 235 4.24 42.02 20.38
CA LEU A 235 4.42 43.47 20.29
C LEU A 235 3.09 44.07 19.85
N CYS A 236 2.46 44.82 20.76
CA CYS A 236 1.46 45.80 20.41
C CYS A 236 2.18 47.03 19.84
N ILE A 237 1.93 47.35 18.58
CA ILE A 237 2.00 48.70 18.01
C ILE A 237 0.82 48.83 17.06
#